data_AF-A0A929GZH8-F1
#
_entry.id   AF-A0A929GZH8-F1
#
_cell.length_a   1.000
_cell.length_b   1.000
_cell.length_c   1.000
_cell.angle_alpha   90.00
_cell.angle_beta   90.00
_cell.angle_gamma   90.00
#
_symmetry.space_group_name_H-M   'P 1'
#
loop_
_entity.id
_entity.type
_entity.pdbx_description
1 polymer ?
#
loop_
_entity_poly.entity_id
_entity_poly.type
_entity_poly.pdbx_seq_one_letter_code
_entity_poly.pdbx_strand_id
1 'polypeptide(L)'
;MSSEFVRATEEERRAKITAIDTIPRAVLRPGVDTAIVPTDKVTLSFMRLSPGLDAKLHSHPEEQVCVMLEGEMDVALDGKLYRVRAGDVAVIPGGVPHSGVTLSEGCRVLDIFSPPRKDFEEKLRQAIAEQK
;
A
#
# COMPACT_ATOMS: atom_id res chain seq x y z
N MET A 1 -8.32 21.62 22.89
CA MET A 1 -8.75 20.21 23.00
C MET A 1 -9.92 20.18 23.96
N SER A 2 -11.06 19.59 23.59
CA SER A 2 -12.22 19.51 24.50
C SER A 2 -11.82 18.74 25.78
N SER A 3 -12.49 19.04 26.89
CA SER A 3 -12.24 18.42 28.21
C SER A 3 -12.60 16.92 28.29
N GLU A 4 -13.03 16.31 27.19
CA GLU A 4 -13.51 14.92 27.12
C GLU A 4 -12.39 13.91 26.82
N PHE A 5 -11.22 14.38 26.39
CA PHE A 5 -10.10 13.51 26.02
C PHE A 5 -8.86 13.80 26.86
N VAL A 6 -8.39 12.76 27.55
CA VAL A 6 -7.10 12.78 28.23
C VAL A 6 -6.03 12.35 27.23
N ARG A 7 -4.91 13.09 27.19
CA ARG A 7 -3.77 12.71 26.35
C ARG A 7 -3.18 11.41 26.86
N ALA A 8 -3.11 10.41 26.00
CA ALA A 8 -2.50 9.12 26.30
C ALA A 8 -1.02 9.29 26.70
N THR A 9 -0.58 8.45 27.61
CA THR A 9 0.84 8.22 27.90
C THR A 9 1.55 7.61 26.69
N GLU A 10 2.87 7.69 26.69
CA GLU A 10 3.66 7.09 25.61
C GLU A 10 3.54 5.55 25.59
N GLU A 11 3.31 4.91 26.74
CA GLU A 11 3.06 3.47 26.81
C GLU A 11 1.73 3.09 26.13
N GLU A 12 0.64 3.78 26.48
CA GLU A 12 -0.66 3.59 25.84
C GLU A 12 -0.60 3.85 24.33
N ARG A 13 0.17 4.88 23.92
CA ARG A 13 0.42 5.17 22.52
C ARG A 13 1.11 3.99 21.82
N ARG A 14 2.21 3.47 22.38
CA ARG A 14 2.94 2.33 21.78
C ARG A 14 2.11 1.05 21.71
N ALA A 15 1.15 0.86 22.62
CA ALA A 15 0.24 -0.28 22.61
C ALA A 15 -0.84 -0.24 21.50
N LYS A 16 -1.11 0.95 20.93
CA LYS A 16 -2.22 1.15 19.97
C LYS A 16 -1.80 1.74 18.62
N ILE A 17 -0.67 2.44 18.57
CA ILE A 17 -0.23 3.23 17.41
C ILE A 17 1.14 2.72 16.94
N THR A 18 1.13 2.06 15.80
CA THR A 18 2.33 1.61 15.10
C THR A 18 2.83 2.69 14.16
N ALA A 19 4.11 3.06 14.26
CA ALA A 19 4.73 3.91 13.26
C ALA A 19 4.99 3.09 11.99
N ILE A 20 4.70 3.65 10.82
CA ILE A 20 4.82 2.91 9.55
C ILE A 20 6.24 2.36 9.36
N ASP A 21 7.25 3.13 9.74
CA ASP A 21 8.66 2.74 9.59
C ASP A 21 9.12 1.64 10.55
N THR A 22 8.31 1.31 11.57
CA THR A 22 8.58 0.17 12.46
C THR A 22 7.90 -1.12 12.01
N ILE A 23 7.10 -1.08 10.95
CA ILE A 23 6.44 -2.27 10.40
C ILE A 23 7.48 -3.08 9.61
N PRO A 24 7.63 -4.40 9.86
CA PRO A 24 8.49 -5.25 9.07
C PRO A 24 8.18 -5.15 7.58
N ARG A 25 9.23 -4.96 6.79
CA ARG A 25 9.11 -4.86 5.34
C ARG A 25 9.05 -6.25 4.72
N ALA A 26 8.09 -6.45 3.84
CA ALA A 26 7.99 -7.63 2.99
C ALA A 26 8.37 -7.23 1.56
N VAL A 27 9.22 -8.02 0.91
CA VAL A 27 9.49 -7.86 -0.52
C VAL A 27 8.47 -8.72 -1.27
N LEU A 28 7.45 -8.11 -1.87
CA LEU A 28 6.44 -8.87 -2.65
C LEU A 28 7.07 -9.51 -3.88
N ARG A 29 7.95 -8.74 -4.52
CA ARG A 29 8.79 -9.11 -5.67
C ARG A 29 9.94 -8.09 -5.79
N PRO A 30 11.00 -8.36 -6.56
CA PRO A 30 12.09 -7.41 -6.76
C PRO A 30 11.58 -6.01 -7.14
N GLY A 31 12.06 -4.98 -6.44
CA GLY A 31 11.64 -3.59 -6.65
C GLY A 31 10.31 -3.18 -6.01
N VAL A 32 9.69 -4.06 -5.21
CA VAL A 32 8.47 -3.78 -4.44
C VAL A 32 8.70 -4.09 -2.97
N ASP A 33 9.11 -3.07 -2.22
CA ASP A 33 9.23 -3.11 -0.76
C ASP A 33 7.93 -2.58 -0.15
N THR A 34 7.27 -3.36 0.71
CA THR A 34 6.01 -2.97 1.34
C THR A 34 6.00 -3.13 2.86
N ALA A 35 5.42 -2.15 3.56
CA ALA A 35 4.91 -2.32 4.90
C ALA A 35 3.41 -2.62 4.83
N ILE A 36 3.02 -3.83 5.24
CA ILE A 36 1.65 -4.32 5.16
C ILE A 36 0.99 -4.19 6.53
N VAL A 37 -0.19 -3.58 6.59
CA VAL A 37 -1.06 -3.52 7.76
C VAL A 37 -2.36 -4.24 7.43
N PRO A 38 -2.49 -5.52 7.82
CA PRO A 38 -3.77 -6.22 7.68
C PRO A 38 -4.74 -5.78 8.77
N THR A 39 -6.02 -5.70 8.42
CA THR A 39 -7.14 -5.44 9.34
C THR A 39 -8.31 -6.34 8.97
N ASP A 40 -9.37 -6.34 9.78
CA ASP A 40 -10.56 -7.17 9.54
C ASP A 40 -11.32 -6.80 8.24
N LYS A 41 -11.13 -5.59 7.72
CA LYS A 41 -11.93 -5.03 6.61
C LYS A 41 -11.11 -4.52 5.44
N VAL A 42 -9.89 -4.09 5.70
CA VAL A 42 -8.98 -3.62 4.65
C VAL A 42 -7.56 -4.13 4.84
N THR A 43 -6.80 -4.21 3.77
CA THR A 43 -5.34 -4.28 3.81
C THR A 43 -4.77 -2.93 3.41
N LEU A 44 -3.89 -2.35 4.22
CA LEU A 44 -3.07 -1.20 3.83
C LEU A 44 -1.69 -1.70 3.42
N SER A 45 -1.18 -1.24 2.29
CA SER A 45 0.14 -1.58 1.75
C SER A 45 0.90 -0.29 1.45
N PHE A 46 1.85 0.06 2.32
CA PHE A 46 2.73 1.22 2.13
C PHE A 46 3.95 0.81 1.33
N MET A 47 3.89 1.00 0.01
CA MET A 47 4.89 0.51 -0.91
C MET A 47 5.91 1.59 -1.30
N ARG A 48 7.16 1.14 -1.45
CA ARG A 48 8.23 1.84 -2.16
C ARG A 48 8.47 1.06 -3.45
N LEU A 49 8.21 1.70 -4.57
CA LEU A 49 8.32 1.09 -5.89
C LEU A 49 9.58 1.64 -6.59
N SER A 50 10.45 0.75 -7.03
CA SER A 50 11.67 1.11 -7.75
C SER A 50 11.37 1.74 -9.11
N PRO A 51 12.27 2.57 -9.66
CA PRO A 51 12.15 3.12 -11.00
C PRO A 51 11.88 2.09 -12.09
N GLY A 52 11.04 2.44 -13.07
CA GLY A 52 10.74 1.59 -14.23
C GLY A 52 10.05 0.26 -13.91
N LEU A 53 9.56 0.06 -12.68
CA LEU A 53 8.80 -1.10 -12.28
C LEU A 53 7.47 -1.18 -13.06
N ASP A 54 7.21 -2.35 -13.64
CA ASP A 54 5.96 -2.67 -14.34
C ASP A 54 5.16 -3.72 -13.55
N ALA A 55 3.99 -3.32 -13.04
CA ALA A 55 3.06 -4.18 -12.30
C ALA A 55 2.33 -5.22 -13.16
N LYS A 56 2.49 -5.16 -14.49
CA LYS A 56 1.75 -5.94 -15.48
C LYS A 56 0.24 -5.76 -15.37
N LEU A 57 -0.46 -6.00 -16.48
CA LEU A 57 -1.92 -5.96 -16.48
C LEU A 57 -2.46 -7.13 -15.67
N HIS A 58 -3.30 -6.84 -14.68
CA HIS A 58 -3.93 -7.84 -13.83
C HIS A 58 -5.29 -7.34 -13.32
N SER A 59 -6.01 -8.20 -12.62
CA SER A 59 -7.27 -7.89 -11.97
C SER A 59 -7.45 -8.75 -10.74
N HIS A 60 -8.19 -8.25 -9.75
CA HIS A 60 -8.54 -8.98 -8.55
C HIS A 60 -9.92 -8.51 -8.04
N PRO A 61 -10.65 -9.34 -7.26
CA PRO A 61 -12.01 -9.00 -6.84
C PRO A 61 -12.08 -7.85 -5.83
N GLU A 62 -10.98 -7.54 -5.14
CA GLU A 62 -10.91 -6.43 -4.20
C GLU A 62 -10.99 -5.07 -4.92
N GLU A 63 -11.77 -4.14 -4.37
CA GLU A 63 -11.61 -2.73 -4.70
C GLU A 63 -10.25 -2.27 -4.19
N GLN A 64 -9.52 -1.53 -5.04
CA GLN A 64 -8.23 -0.93 -4.69
C GLN A 64 -8.34 0.59 -4.75
N VAL A 65 -7.83 1.25 -3.71
CA VAL A 65 -7.59 2.69 -3.68
C VAL A 65 -6.10 2.92 -3.61
N CYS A 66 -5.53 3.48 -4.67
CA CYS A 66 -4.12 3.84 -4.76
C CYS A 66 -3.95 5.34 -4.46
N VAL A 67 -3.30 5.65 -3.34
CA VAL A 67 -2.97 7.02 -2.94
C VAL A 67 -1.49 7.25 -3.22
N MET A 68 -1.18 8.19 -4.11
CA MET A 68 0.20 8.53 -4.44
C MET A 68 0.77 9.47 -3.36
N LEU A 69 1.79 9.01 -2.65
CA LEU A 69 2.41 9.76 -1.55
C LEU A 69 3.60 10.60 -2.06
N GLU A 70 4.44 10.02 -2.91
CA GLU A 70 5.62 10.66 -3.50
C GLU A 70 5.87 10.11 -4.90
N GLY A 71 6.39 10.95 -5.80
CA GLY A 71 6.73 10.55 -7.18
C GLY A 71 5.53 10.50 -8.13
N GLU A 72 5.71 9.76 -9.22
CA GLU A 72 4.72 9.62 -10.30
C GLU A 72 4.70 8.20 -10.89
N MET A 73 3.52 7.78 -11.35
CA MET A 73 3.29 6.51 -12.01
C MET A 73 2.24 6.66 -13.11
N ASP A 74 2.41 5.94 -14.22
CA ASP A 74 1.35 5.77 -15.21
C ASP A 74 0.48 4.57 -14.84
N VAL A 75 -0.82 4.80 -14.63
CA VAL A 75 -1.81 3.78 -14.29
C VAL A 75 -2.69 3.52 -15.49
N ALA A 76 -2.75 2.27 -15.95
CA ALA A 76 -3.72 1.87 -16.97
C ALA A 76 -5.01 1.41 -16.29
N LEU A 77 -6.14 2.02 -16.64
CA LEU A 77 -7.47 1.72 -16.12
C LEU A 77 -8.51 2.07 -17.19
N ASP A 78 -9.54 1.24 -17.37
CA ASP A 78 -10.62 1.46 -18.36
C ASP A 78 -10.11 1.74 -19.79
N GLY A 79 -9.03 1.04 -20.20
CA GLY A 79 -8.42 1.20 -21.51
C GLY A 79 -7.71 2.53 -21.73
N LYS A 80 -7.51 3.33 -20.66
CA LYS A 80 -6.83 4.63 -20.70
C LYS A 80 -5.59 4.59 -19.80
N LEU A 81 -4.61 5.42 -20.14
CA LEU A 81 -3.41 5.63 -19.34
C LEU A 81 -3.53 6.97 -18.61
N TYR A 82 -3.43 6.95 -17.29
CA TYR A 82 -3.52 8.12 -16.44
C TYR A 82 -2.19 8.35 -15.74
N ARG A 83 -1.64 9.56 -15.84
CA ARG A 83 -0.52 9.98 -15.00
C ARG A 83 -1.05 10.30 -13.61
N VAL A 84 -0.59 9.56 -12.61
CA VAL A 84 -0.91 9.77 -11.18
C VAL A 84 0.33 10.33 -10.49
N ARG A 85 0.18 11.41 -9.73
CA ARG A 85 1.27 12.16 -9.07
C ARG A 85 1.00 12.30 -7.58
N ALA A 86 2.01 12.67 -6.80
CA ALA A 86 1.86 12.89 -5.35
C ALA A 86 0.64 13.77 -5.02
N GLY A 87 -0.24 13.26 -4.14
CA GLY A 87 -1.51 13.89 -3.77
C GLY A 87 -2.73 13.36 -4.54
N ASP A 88 -2.54 12.67 -5.67
CA ASP A 88 -3.63 12.07 -6.43
C ASP A 88 -4.09 10.73 -5.82
N VAL A 89 -5.35 10.37 -6.12
CA VAL A 89 -5.97 9.12 -5.72
C VAL A 89 -6.59 8.45 -6.96
N ALA A 90 -6.23 7.19 -7.20
CA ALA A 90 -6.89 6.34 -8.19
C ALA A 90 -7.75 5.30 -7.48
N VAL A 91 -9.04 5.24 -7.84
CA VAL A 91 -9.97 4.23 -7.34
C VAL A 91 -10.20 3.21 -8.45
N ILE A 92 -9.92 1.95 -8.15
CA ILE A 92 -9.96 0.83 -9.08
C ILE A 92 -11.05 -0.13 -8.58
N PRO A 93 -12.19 -0.22 -9.26
CA PRO A 93 -13.25 -1.15 -8.87
C PRO A 93 -12.79 -2.61 -8.96
N GLY A 94 -13.34 -3.44 -8.08
CA GLY A 94 -13.08 -4.88 -8.08
C GLY A 94 -13.38 -5.53 -9.44
N GLY A 95 -12.47 -6.39 -9.88
CA GLY A 95 -12.56 -7.12 -11.16
C GLY A 95 -12.16 -6.30 -12.39
N VAL A 96 -11.87 -5.01 -12.26
CA VAL A 96 -11.44 -4.18 -13.41
C VAL A 96 -9.94 -4.41 -13.68
N PRO A 97 -9.55 -4.76 -14.92
CA PRO A 97 -8.14 -4.88 -15.28
C PRO A 97 -7.40 -3.56 -15.18
N HIS A 98 -6.24 -3.57 -14.53
CA HIS A 98 -5.40 -2.41 -14.33
C HIS A 98 -3.91 -2.76 -14.31
N SER A 99 -3.06 -1.76 -14.53
CA SER A 99 -1.60 -1.87 -14.38
C SER A 99 -1.00 -0.56 -13.87
N GLY A 100 0.26 -0.62 -13.44
CA GLY A 100 1.03 0.55 -13.04
C GLY A 100 2.47 0.46 -13.53
N VAL A 101 2.99 1.54 -14.09
CA VAL A 101 4.38 1.68 -14.53
C VAL A 101 5.01 2.91 -13.87
N THR A 102 5.95 2.69 -12.97
CA THR A 102 6.66 3.79 -12.30
C THR A 102 7.64 4.47 -13.26
N LEU A 103 7.84 5.77 -13.10
CA LEU A 103 8.78 6.54 -13.93
C LEU A 103 10.23 6.46 -13.40
N SER A 104 11.11 7.37 -13.84
CA SER A 104 12.56 7.32 -13.58
C SER A 104 12.96 7.44 -12.11
N GLU A 105 12.12 8.06 -11.27
CA GLU A 105 12.43 8.30 -9.86
C GLU A 105 11.83 7.23 -8.93
N GLY A 106 11.04 6.30 -9.46
CA GLY A 106 10.19 5.44 -8.65
C GLY A 106 9.10 6.24 -7.94
N CYS A 107 8.43 5.63 -6.97
CA CYS A 107 7.38 6.32 -6.20
C CYS A 107 7.10 5.65 -4.85
N ARG A 108 6.32 6.35 -4.02
CA ARG A 108 5.70 5.81 -2.81
C ARG A 108 4.20 5.86 -2.94
N VAL A 109 3.55 4.73 -2.67
CA VAL A 109 2.10 4.60 -2.73
C VAL A 109 1.57 3.97 -1.45
N LEU A 110 0.38 4.41 -1.05
CA LEU A 110 -0.46 3.66 -0.14
C LEU A 110 -1.56 3.01 -0.98
N ASP A 111 -1.52 1.69 -1.09
CA ASP A 111 -2.65 0.92 -1.60
C ASP A 111 -3.54 0.45 -0.45
N ILE A 112 -4.84 0.59 -0.64
CA ILE A 112 -5.86 0.12 0.29
C ILE A 112 -6.76 -0.86 -0.48
N PHE A 113 -6.92 -2.06 0.04
CA PHE A 113 -7.75 -3.11 -0.57
C PHE A 113 -8.94 -3.46 0.31
N SER A 114 -10.11 -3.67 -0.30
CA SER A 114 -11.31 -4.19 0.36
C SER A 114 -12.03 -5.21 -0.55
N PRO A 115 -12.30 -6.45 -0.09
CA PRO A 115 -11.91 -7.02 1.20
C PRO A 115 -10.38 -7.16 1.38
N PRO A 116 -9.88 -7.56 2.57
CA PRO A 116 -8.46 -7.74 2.81
C PRO A 116 -7.79 -8.76 1.86
N ARG A 117 -6.55 -8.47 1.47
CA ARG A 117 -5.70 -9.31 0.61
C ARG A 117 -4.97 -10.38 1.45
N LYS A 118 -5.49 -11.61 1.44
CA LYS A 118 -4.92 -12.75 2.19
C LYS A 118 -3.51 -13.14 1.73
N ASP A 119 -3.22 -12.97 0.45
CA ASP A 119 -1.88 -13.23 -0.12
C ASP A 119 -0.84 -12.24 0.43
N PHE A 120 -1.24 -11.00 0.72
CA PHE A 120 -0.36 -10.00 1.35
C PHE A 120 -0.09 -10.35 2.82
N GLU A 121 -1.10 -10.84 3.54
CA GLU A 121 -0.91 -11.35 4.90
C GLU A 121 0.08 -12.51 4.95
N GLU A 122 0.02 -13.44 4.00
CA GLU A 122 0.95 -14.55 3.93
C GLU A 122 2.38 -14.08 3.66
N LYS A 123 2.55 -13.12 2.73
CA LYS A 123 3.85 -12.49 2.43
C LYS A 123 4.44 -11.78 3.65
N LEU A 124 3.61 -11.07 4.42
CA LEU A 124 4.05 -10.46 5.67
C LEU A 124 4.53 -11.50 6.68
N ARG A 125 3.79 -12.61 6.86
CA ARG A 125 4.19 -13.69 7.77
C ARG A 125 5.52 -14.33 7.35
N GLN A 126 5.72 -14.56 6.06
CA GLN A 126 6.98 -15.07 5.51
C GLN A 126 8.14 -14.12 5.82
N ALA A 127 7.97 -12.83 5.52
CA ALA A 127 9.01 -11.82 5.77
C ALA A 127 9.38 -11.72 7.25
N ILE A 128 8.40 -11.81 8.16
CA ILE A 128 8.66 -11.81 9.61
C ILE A 128 9.43 -13.06 10.05
N ALA A 129 9.15 -14.23 9.45
CA ALA A 129 9.83 -15.47 9.78
C ALA A 129 11.29 -15.49 9.31
N GLU A 130 11.58 -14.91 8.15
CA GLU A 130 12.94 -14.82 7.58
C GLU A 130 13.85 -13.82 8.32
N GLN A 131 13.27 -12.92 9.13
CA GLN A 131 13.99 -11.91 9.92
C GLN A 131 14.38 -12.42 11.33
N LYS A 132 14.05 -13.66 11.68
CA LYS A 132 14.41 -14.31 12.94
C LYS A 132 15.61 -15.24 12.76
#